data_AF-A0A3N5NKR5-F1
#
_entry.id   AF-A0A3N5NKR5-F1
#
_cell.length_a   1.000
_cell.length_b   1.000
_cell.length_c   1.000
_cell.angle_alpha   90.00
_cell.angle_beta   90.00
_cell.angle_gamma   90.00
#
_symmetry.space_group_name_H-M   'P 1'
#
loop_
_entity.id
_entity.type
_entity.pdbx_description
1 polymer ?
#
loop_
_entity_poly.entity_id
_entity_poly.type
_entity_poly.pdbx_seq_one_letter_code
_entity_poly.pdbx_strand_id
1 'polypeptide(L)' 'MHTVKMVVTGPFNAGKTEFISAVSEIDVVSTERRITDATSRIKKETTVAMDFGRITVDD' A
#
# COMPACT_ATOMS: atom_id res chain seq x y z
N MET A 1 -8.42 -16.61 18.01
CA MET A 1 -7.88 -15.54 17.15
C MET A 1 -8.73 -15.47 15.89
N HIS A 2 -9.41 -14.35 15.68
CA HIS A 2 -10.12 -14.09 14.42
C HIS A 2 -9.20 -13.31 13.49
N THR A 3 -9.12 -13.72 12.23
CA THR A 3 -8.34 -13.02 11.22
C THR A 3 -9.27 -12.19 10.36
N VAL A 4 -9.01 -10.89 10.28
CA VAL A 4 -9.71 -9.98 9.38
C VAL A 4 -8.86 -9.73 8.15
N LYS A 5 -9.48 -9.75 6.97
CA LYS A 5 -8.86 -9.31 5.72
C LYS A 5 -9.43 -7.95 5.36
N MET A 6 -8.57 -6.94 5.32
CA MET A 6 -8.96 -5.57 4.98
C MET A 6 -8.43 -5.21 3.60
N VAL A 7 -9.25 -4.52 2.81
CA VAL A 7 -8.86 -3.96 1.51
C VAL A 7 -8.94 -2.44 1.60
N VAL A 8 -7.79 -1.79 1.42
CA VAL A 8 -7.70 -0.32 1.38
C VAL A 8 -7.74 0.11 -0.08
N THR A 9 -8.76 0.87 -0.46
CA THR A 9 -8.98 1.36 -1.84
C THR A 9 -9.23 2.87 -1.86
N GLY A 10 -9.05 3.49 -3.02
CA GLY A 10 -9.17 4.93 -3.19
C GLY A 10 -8.43 5.47 -4.42
N PRO A 11 -8.63 6.74 -4.80
CA PRO A 11 -8.04 7.33 -6.00
C PRO A 11 -6.50 7.41 -5.95
N PHE A 12 -5.88 7.77 -7.07
CA PHE A 12 -4.45 8.03 -7.13
C PHE A 12 -4.04 9.08 -6.08
N ASN A 13 -2.87 8.90 -5.47
CA ASN A 13 -2.33 9.77 -4.42
C ASN A 13 -3.17 9.88 -3.12
N ALA A 14 -4.11 8.95 -2.86
CA ALA A 14 -4.90 8.93 -1.63
C ALA A 14 -4.16 8.45 -0.36
N GLY A 15 -2.83 8.28 -0.40
CA GLY A 15 -2.04 7.83 0.76
C GLY A 15 -2.13 6.34 1.12
N LYS A 16 -2.66 5.48 0.24
CA LYS A 16 -2.87 4.05 0.51
C LYS A 16 -1.58 3.29 0.90
N THR A 17 -0.52 3.49 0.13
CA THR A 17 0.79 2.87 0.37
C THR A 17 1.40 3.35 1.68
N GLU A 18 1.30 4.66 1.96
CA GLU A 18 1.79 5.24 3.21
C GLU A 18 1.05 4.66 4.41
N PHE A 19 -0.28 4.55 4.30
CA PHE A 19 -1.11 3.95 5.35
C PHE A 19 -0.70 2.51 5.64
N ILE A 20 -0.57 1.66 4.61
CA ILE A 20 -0.22 0.25 4.77
C ILE A 20 1.18 0.10 5.38
N SER A 21 2.14 0.92 4.95
CA SER A 21 3.49 0.96 5.52
C SER A 21 3.54 1.42 6.97
N ALA A 22 2.72 2.40 7.35
CA ALA A 22 2.71 2.93 8.71
C ALA A 22 2.10 1.96 9.74
N VAL A 23 1.14 1.13 9.33
CA VAL A 23 0.42 0.21 10.23
C VAL A 23 0.95 -1.23 10.20
N SER A 24 1.77 -1.59 9.22
CA SER A 24 2.28 -2.95 9.08
C SER A 24 3.41 -3.23 10.08
N GLU A 25 3.28 -4.32 10.83
CA GLU A 25 4.31 -4.87 11.73
C GLU A 25 5.35 -5.73 10.97
N ILE A 26 5.11 -6.00 9.69
CA ILE A 26 6.03 -6.70 8.78
C ILE A 26 6.49 -5.75 7.67
N ASP A 27 7.61 -6.07 7.05
CA ASP A 27 8.04 -5.41 5.82
C ASP A 27 6.91 -5.49 4.78
N VAL A 28 6.48 -4.33 4.28
CA VAL A 28 5.42 -4.26 3.29
C VAL A 28 5.89 -4.92 2.01
N VAL A 29 5.15 -5.94 1.58
CA VAL A 29 5.34 -6.50 0.26
C VAL A 29 4.64 -5.56 -0.71
N SER A 30 5.38 -4.58 -1.23
CA SER A 30 4.95 -3.74 -2.35
C SER A 30 5.53 -4.29 -3.64
N THR A 31 4.73 -4.28 -4.71
CA THR A 31 5.25 -4.42 -6.07
C THR A 31 5.25 -3.05 -6.74
N GLU A 32 6.22 -2.24 -6.34
CA GLU A 32 6.50 -0.96 -6.98
C GLU A 32 6.88 -1.20 -8.46
N ARG A 33 6.23 -0.49 -9.38
CA ARG A 33 6.73 -0.35 -10.76
C ARG A 33 6.93 1.13 -11.09
N ARG A 34 7.95 1.39 -11.90
CA ARG A 34 8.22 2.72 -12.45
C ARG A 34 7.04 3.18 -13.30
N ILE A 35 6.60 4.41 -13.05
CA ILE A 35 5.59 5.08 -13.88
C ILE A 35 6.26 5.46 -15.21
N THR A 36 5.74 4.97 -16.33
CA THR A 36 6.32 5.22 -17.67
C THR A 36 5.58 6.29 -18.47
N ASP A 37 4.51 6.88 -17.93
CA ASP A 37 3.70 7.90 -18.61
C ASP A 37 3.99 9.34 -18.09
N ALA A 38 3.18 10.30 -18.55
CA ALA A 38 3.35 11.71 -18.21
C ALA A 38 3.22 12.02 -16.70
N THR A 39 2.63 11.13 -15.89
CA THR A 39 2.50 11.28 -14.43
C THR A 39 3.78 10.96 -13.66
N SER A 40 4.80 10.40 -14.34
CA SER A 40 6.15 10.17 -13.79
C SER A 40 6.84 11.43 -13.25
N ARG A 41 6.43 12.62 -13.70
CA ARG A 41 6.95 13.91 -13.22
C ARG A 41 6.40 14.30 -11.84
N ILE A 42 5.31 13.67 -11.40
CA ILE A 42 4.61 13.96 -10.15
C ILE A 42 4.95 12.90 -9.10
N LYS A 43 5.10 11.64 -9.51
CA LYS A 43 5.54 10.52 -8.64
C LYS A 43 6.36 9.53 -9.48
N LYS A 44 7.54 9.12 -9.01
CA LYS A 44 8.46 8.28 -9.80
C LYS A 44 8.04 6.80 -9.87
N GLU A 45 7.33 6.34 -8.84
CA GLU A 45 6.93 4.96 -8.65
C GLU A 45 5.46 4.90 -8.21
N THR A 46 4.75 3.89 -8.70
CA THR A 46 3.42 3.55 -8.24
C THR A 46 3.37 2.05 -7.96
N THR A 47 2.75 1.69 -6.86
CA THR A 47 2.33 0.32 -6.57
C THR A 47 1.45 -0.19 -7.71
N VAL A 48 1.87 -1.25 -8.41
CA VAL A 48 1.08 -1.88 -9.50
C VAL A 48 0.32 -3.10 -9.01
N ALA A 49 0.80 -3.78 -7.97
CA ALA A 49 0.02 -4.79 -7.25
C ALA A 49 0.03 -4.45 -5.75
N MET A 50 -1.15 -4.65 -5.15
CA MET A 50 -1.55 -4.25 -3.80
C MET A 50 -0.42 -4.32 -2.76
N ASP A 51 -0.25 -3.25 -1.99
CA ASP A 51 0.62 -3.27 -0.81
C ASP A 51 0.02 -4.27 0.19
N PHE A 52 0.86 -5.17 0.72
CA PHE A 52 0.45 -6.13 1.75
C PHE A 52 1.18 -5.85 3.06
N GLY A 53 0.40 -5.69 4.11
CA GLY A 53 0.88 -5.55 5.48
C GLY A 53 0.10 -6.44 6.45
N ARG A 54 0.61 -6.56 7.67
CA ARG A 54 -0.04 -7.32 8.74
C ARG A 54 0.00 -6.50 10.02
N ILE A 55 -1.12 -6.46 10.73
CA ILE A 55 -1.24 -5.84 12.04
C ILE A 55 -1.97 -6.80 12.98
N THR A 56 -1.50 -6.87 14.21
CA THR A 56 -2.19 -7.52 15.31
C THR A 56 -3.21 -6.55 15.91
N VAL A 57 -4.46 -6.97 15.97
CA VAL A 57 -5.55 -6.19 16.57
C VAL A 57 -6.02 -6.97 17.80
N ASP A 58 -5.72 -6.42 18.97
CA ASP A 58 -6.24 -6.90 20.26
C ASP A 58 -7.67 -6.37 20.47
N ASP A 59 -8.45 -7.00 21.37
CA ASP A 59 -9.84 -6.61 21.68
C ASP A 59 -9.97 -5.18 22.23
#